data_AF-A0A7Y4CQP4-F1
#
_entry.id   AF-A0A7Y4CQP4-F1
#
_cell.length_a   1.000
_cell.length_b   1.000
_cell.length_c   1.000
_cell.angle_alpha   90.00
_cell.angle_beta   90.00
_cell.angle_gamma   90.00
#
_symmetry.space_group_name_H-M   'P 1'
#
loop_
_entity.id
_entity.type
_entity.pdbx_description
1 polymer ?
#
loop_
_entity_poly.entity_id
_entity_poly.type
_entity_poly.pdbx_seq_one_letter_code
_entity_poly.pdbx_strand_id
1 'polypeptide(L)' 'MMPRPTHKNETDLFIASHPDSLTDFLKTDLANHKHIYCCFSLSQFCFSFCRDLNARQVLSISCQNAHTLYPPFQRP' A
#
# COMPACT_ATOMS: atom_id res chain seq x y z
N MET A 1 -18.02 -4.16 30.64
CA MET A 1 -17.09 -4.61 29.59
C MET A 1 -17.69 -4.15 28.27
N MET A 2 -17.18 -3.06 27.68
CA MET A 2 -17.69 -2.56 26.41
C MET A 2 -17.05 -3.37 25.28
N PRO A 3 -17.80 -3.89 24.29
CA PRO A 3 -17.19 -4.40 23.08
C PRO A 3 -16.52 -3.21 22.40
N ARG A 4 -15.21 -3.31 22.18
CA ARG A 4 -14.47 -2.34 21.35
C ARG A 4 -15.16 -2.31 19.99
N PRO A 5 -15.37 -1.13 19.38
CA PRO A 5 -15.83 -1.09 18.00
C PRO A 5 -14.75 -1.77 17.18
N THR A 6 -15.05 -2.97 16.68
CA THR A 6 -14.32 -3.64 15.61
C THR A 6 -14.46 -2.73 14.41
N HIS A 7 -13.53 -1.77 14.30
CA HIS A 7 -13.50 -0.80 13.23
C HIS A 7 -13.24 -1.58 11.95
N LYS A 8 -14.31 -1.75 11.18
CA LYS A 8 -14.33 -1.80 9.71
C LYS A 8 -13.02 -1.22 9.16
N ASN A 9 -12.23 -2.01 8.44
CA ASN A 9 -11.22 -1.62 7.42
C ASN A 9 -10.04 -2.61 7.28
N GLU A 10 -9.96 -3.72 8.03
CA GLU A 10 -8.89 -4.72 7.83
C GLU A 10 -8.94 -5.41 6.45
N THR A 11 -10.09 -5.39 5.76
CA THR A 11 -10.20 -5.94 4.40
C THR A 11 -9.56 -5.08 3.32
N ASP A 12 -9.34 -3.78 3.56
CA ASP A 12 -8.89 -2.84 2.53
C ASP A 12 -7.43 -2.41 2.67
N LEU A 13 -6.73 -2.91 3.70
CA LEU A 13 -5.32 -2.67 3.92
C LEU A 13 -4.50 -3.93 3.62
N PHE A 14 -3.57 -3.84 2.67
CA PHE A 14 -2.57 -4.87 2.39
C PHE A 14 -1.26 -4.54 3.09
N ILE A 15 -0.73 -5.45 3.89
CA ILE A 15 0.55 -5.28 4.57
C ILE A 15 1.65 -6.02 3.81
N ALA A 16 2.56 -5.26 3.19
CA ALA A 16 3.73 -5.80 2.52
C ALA A 16 4.93 -5.80 3.48
N SER A 17 5.36 -6.99 3.92
CA SER A 17 6.58 -7.14 4.73
C SER A 17 7.85 -6.97 3.92
N HIS A 18 7.81 -7.31 2.62
CA HIS A 18 8.93 -7.24 1.68
C HIS A 18 8.52 -6.60 0.35
N PRO A 19 9.47 -5.98 -0.39
CA PRO A 19 9.22 -5.43 -1.72
C PRO A 19 8.70 -6.47 -2.72
N ASP A 20 9.17 -7.72 -2.64
CA ASP A 20 8.70 -8.79 -3.53
C ASP A 20 7.22 -9.09 -3.31
N SER A 21 6.76 -9.17 -2.06
CA SER A 21 5.34 -9.35 -1.74
C SER A 21 4.47 -8.20 -2.24
N LEU A 22 4.98 -6.97 -2.18
CA LEU A 22 4.31 -5.81 -2.78
C LEU A 22 4.22 -5.97 -4.31
N THR A 23 5.31 -6.38 -4.94
CA THR A 23 5.38 -6.58 -6.40
C THR A 23 4.36 -7.60 -6.87
N ASP A 24 4.32 -8.76 -6.21
CA ASP A 24 3.36 -9.81 -6.58
C ASP A 24 1.93 -9.39 -6.27
N PHE A 25 1.68 -8.67 -5.18
CA PHE A 25 0.37 -8.12 -4.88
C PHE A 25 -0.10 -7.13 -5.96
N LEU A 26 0.77 -6.23 -6.41
CA LEU A 26 0.47 -5.27 -7.47
C LEU A 26 0.24 -5.92 -8.86
N LYS A 27 0.67 -7.17 -9.06
CA LYS A 27 0.32 -7.95 -10.26
C LYS A 27 -1.10 -8.52 -10.20
N THR A 28 -1.73 -8.54 -9.02
CA THR A 28 -3.09 -9.05 -8.86
C THR A 28 -4.12 -7.91 -8.89
N ASP A 29 -5.36 -8.25 -9.23
CA ASP A 29 -6.49 -7.32 -9.14
C ASP A 29 -6.91 -7.00 -7.70
N LEU A 30 -6.35 -7.69 -6.71
CA LEU A 30 -6.59 -7.42 -5.29
C LEU A 30 -5.99 -6.08 -4.86
N ALA A 31 -4.99 -5.57 -5.58
CA ALA A 31 -4.41 -4.26 -5.32
C ALA A 31 -5.34 -3.10 -5.70
N ASN A 32 -6.39 -3.37 -6.49
CA ASN A 32 -7.27 -2.34 -6.97
C ASN A 32 -8.03 -1.67 -5.82
N HIS A 33 -7.95 -0.34 -5.74
CA HIS A 33 -8.61 0.46 -4.72
C HIS A 33 -8.29 0.04 -3.27
N LYS A 34 -7.09 -0.51 -3.01
CA LYS A 34 -6.65 -0.85 -1.65
C LYS A 34 -5.68 0.16 -1.07
N HIS A 35 -5.55 0.13 0.24
CA HIS A 35 -4.49 0.79 0.99
C HIS A 35 -3.33 -0.21 1.17
N ILE A 36 -2.10 0.26 1.08
CA ILE A 36 -0.91 -0.57 1.23
C ILE A 36 -0.10 -0.06 2.42
N TYR A 37 0.37 -0.97 3.27
CA TYR A 37 1.31 -0.67 4.34
C TYR A 37 2.58 -1.49 4.15
N CYS A 38 3.69 -0.81 3.86
CA CYS A 38 5.00 -1.41 3.70
C CYS A 38 5.75 -1.38 5.04
N CYS A 39 6.14 -2.54 5.54
CA CYS A 39 7.00 -2.66 6.72
C CYS A 39 8.49 -2.38 6.42
N PHE A 40 8.80 -1.86 5.23
CA PHE A 40 10.15 -1.52 4.79
C PHE A 40 10.25 -0.03 4.46
N SER A 41 11.48 0.48 4.47
CA SER A 41 11.76 1.88 4.15
C SER A 41 11.46 2.22 2.70
N LEU A 42 11.01 3.45 2.47
CA LEU A 42 10.76 4.01 1.14
C LEU A 42 12.02 4.01 0.24
N SER A 43 13.21 3.90 0.83
CA SER A 43 14.47 3.70 0.09
C SER A 43 14.54 2.39 -0.70
N GLN A 44 13.78 1.36 -0.28
CA GLN A 44 13.63 0.09 -1.00
C GLN A 44 12.47 0.13 -2.00
N PHE A 45 11.78 1.27 -2.08
CA PHE A 45 10.67 1.47 -2.99
C PHE A 45 11.18 1.71 -4.41
N CYS A 46 11.10 0.69 -5.26
CA CYS A 46 11.46 0.79 -6.66
C CYS A 46 10.53 1.74 -7.44
N PHE A 47 11.10 2.46 -8.40
CA PHE A 47 10.36 3.37 -9.28
C PHE A 47 9.20 2.70 -10.05
N SER A 48 9.34 1.40 -10.36
CA SER A 48 8.29 0.60 -10.99
C SER A 48 6.99 0.60 -10.18
N PHE A 49 7.09 0.61 -8.84
CA PHE A 49 5.92 0.61 -7.98
C PHE A 49 5.05 1.83 -8.17
N CYS A 50 5.60 3.04 -8.38
CA CYS A 50 4.77 4.23 -8.61
C CYS A 50 3.87 4.06 -9.83
N ARG A 51 4.37 3.44 -10.91
CA ARG A 51 3.56 3.14 -12.10
C ARG A 51 2.49 2.12 -11.76
N ASP A 52 2.85 1.02 -11.09
CA ASP A 52 1.92 -0.07 -10.78
C ASP A 52 0.83 0.38 -9.80
N LEU A 53 1.18 1.19 -8.80
CA LEU A 53 0.25 1.80 -7.86
C LEU A 53 -0.79 2.68 -8.57
N ASN A 54 -0.36 3.50 -9.53
CA ASN A 54 -1.27 4.32 -10.34
C ASN A 54 -2.13 3.43 -11.25
N ALA A 55 -1.54 2.41 -11.88
CA ALA A 55 -2.27 1.48 -12.76
C ALA A 55 -3.36 0.70 -12.01
N ARG A 56 -3.10 0.37 -10.73
CA ARG A 56 -4.03 -0.31 -9.83
C ARG A 56 -4.94 0.64 -9.04
N GLN A 57 -4.88 1.95 -9.27
CA GLN A 57 -5.68 2.94 -8.51
C GLN A 57 -5.59 2.74 -6.98
N VAL A 58 -4.39 2.46 -6.48
CA VAL A 58 -4.14 2.29 -5.03
C VAL A 58 -4.48 3.59 -4.30
N LEU A 59 -5.25 3.47 -3.21
CA LEU A 59 -5.80 4.63 -2.49
C LEU A 59 -4.74 5.36 -1.67
N SER A 60 -3.86 4.61 -1.02
CA SER A 60 -2.70 5.16 -0.33
C SER A 60 -1.67 4.08 -0.08
N ILE A 61 -0.43 4.49 0.07
CA ILE A 61 0.64 3.61 0.51
C ILE A 61 1.41 4.25 1.65
N SER A 62 1.48 3.55 2.78
CA SER A 62 2.20 3.97 3.98
C SER A 62 3.44 3.11 4.14
N CYS A 63 4.58 3.71 4.43
CA CYS A 63 5.81 2.99 4.76
C CYS A 63 6.11 3.07 6.26
N GLN A 64 6.97 2.18 6.75
CA GLN A 64 7.40 2.13 8.16
C GLN A 64 7.94 3.48 8.67
N ASN A 65 8.50 4.31 7.78
CA ASN A 65 9.03 5.65 8.09
C ASN A 65 7.94 6.71 8.31
N ALA A 66 6.68 6.32 8.57
CA ALA A 66 5.52 7.20 8.67
C ALA A 66 5.25 8.06 7.42
N HIS A 67 5.85 7.70 6.28
CA HIS A 67 5.58 8.33 5.00
C HIS A 67 4.39 7.67 4.34
N THR A 68 3.29 8.41 4.24
CA THR A 68 2.13 8.01 3.44
C THR A 68 2.13 8.79 2.13
N LEU A 69 2.17 8.06 1.02
CA LEU A 69 1.99 8.61 -0.31
C LEU A 69 0.54 8.39 -0.73
N TYR A 70 -0.01 9.39 -1.42
CA TYR A 70 -1.34 9.33 -2.01
C TYR A 70 -1.22 9.45 -3.54
N PRO A 71 -2.14 8.84 -4.29
CA PRO A 71 -2.25 9.12 -5.71
C PRO A 71 -2.57 10.61 -5.94
N PRO A 72 -2.12 11.19 -7.05
CA PRO A 72 -1.36 10.55 -8.11
C PRO A 72 0.11 10.36 -7.71
N PHE A 73 0.64 9.14 -7.84
CA PHE A 73 2.04 8.85 -7.54
C PHE A 73 2.90 9.39 -8.69
N GLN A 74 3.12 10.69 -8.70
CA GLN A 74 3.84 11.40 -9.77
C GLN A 74 5.32 11.51 -9.42
N ARG A 75 6.16 11.40 -10.45
CA ARG A 75 7.54 11.87 -10.36
C ARG A 75 7.52 13.39 -10.53
N PRO A 76 8.31 14.16 -9.75
CA PRO A 76 8.61 15.54 -10.11
C PRO A 76 9.27 15.64 -11.49
#